data_AF-A0A5S9IIS3-F1
#
_entry.id   AF-A0A5S9IIS3-F1
#
_cell.length_a   1.000
_cell.length_b   1.000
_cell.length_c   1.000
_cell.angle_alpha   90.00
_cell.angle_beta   90.00
_cell.angle_gamma   90.00
#
_symmetry.space_group_name_H-M   'P 1'
#
loop_
_entity.id
_entity.type
_entity.pdbx_description
1 polymer ?
#
loop_
_entity_poly.entity_id
_entity_poly.type
_entity_poly.pdbx_seq_one_letter_code
_entity_poly.pdbx_strand_id
1 'polypeptide(L)'
;MSPEYRAPRSGMRLGNYILTVKLGQGVFSETWLAEHSYLESKETCLKIFTNERICHHLRTQKFLPVVKAPKYLAHVEDYDPTSNPAYLAQELLSGKNLRQLLRERKKLSPQLTIRLIGKIAYALSKLHQKNIAHLDLRPEHIILEKSGYARLIDYPIGKVITLTIAEYYREYSENSVKIPKPIMRLLVYKSKRQRTGFSFDQSADIFSLGMLIFEMATGTYPSLQAGFPSDIDPSLPNKIDELYAHCCGKSDSVFQDITEFLKFIKADIVKQAPKALPGIKPTSEQTAIISVFSLGGEKNYVDAKNLNTLSKNLDEITSTKLRFIAFDFAKIDYLNSSAIGFLINFSDKVQGVGGDIFLFNVDEKVFTILSALGLENVITILSNDKDVEGRLAEIANKRKKE
;
A
#
# COMPACT_ATOMS: atom_id res chain seq x y z
N MET A 1 12.10 29.08 -37.23
CA MET A 1 11.52 27.75 -37.49
C MET A 1 11.87 26.87 -36.31
N SER A 2 10.89 26.30 -35.61
CA SER A 2 11.18 25.27 -34.60
C SER A 2 11.80 24.07 -35.32
N PRO A 3 12.87 23.44 -34.79
CA PRO A 3 13.44 22.26 -35.41
C PRO A 3 12.36 21.17 -35.53
N GLU A 4 12.39 20.44 -36.64
CA GLU A 4 11.44 19.35 -36.91
C GLU A 4 11.51 18.30 -35.79
N TYR A 5 10.36 17.87 -35.28
CA TYR A 5 10.28 16.91 -34.17
C TYR A 5 11.00 15.61 -34.53
N ARG A 6 11.97 15.20 -33.71
CA ARG A 6 12.72 13.96 -33.93
C ARG A 6 12.00 12.80 -33.24
N ALA A 7 11.36 11.93 -34.02
CA ALA A 7 10.70 10.76 -33.46
C ALA A 7 11.71 9.86 -32.70
N PRO A 8 11.40 9.48 -31.43
CA PRO A 8 12.30 8.66 -30.63
C PRO A 8 12.46 7.26 -31.24
N ARG A 9 13.70 6.77 -31.26
CA ARG A 9 14.07 5.45 -31.78
C ARG A 9 15.23 4.85 -31.00
N SER A 10 15.34 3.52 -31.02
CA SER A 10 16.48 2.83 -30.40
C SER A 10 17.82 3.35 -30.96
N GLY A 11 18.82 3.49 -30.10
CA GLY A 11 20.11 4.09 -30.39
C GLY A 11 20.12 5.63 -30.45
N MET A 12 18.96 6.29 -30.34
CA MET A 12 18.91 7.75 -30.27
C MET A 12 19.51 8.24 -28.96
N ARG A 13 20.37 9.26 -29.04
CA ARG A 13 20.93 9.94 -27.87
C ARG A 13 20.11 11.17 -27.51
N LEU A 14 19.74 11.28 -26.24
CA LEU A 14 19.10 12.44 -25.61
C LEU A 14 19.90 12.82 -24.36
N GLY A 15 20.57 13.97 -24.40
CA GLY A 15 21.51 14.38 -23.36
C GLY A 15 22.58 13.31 -23.13
N ASN A 16 22.61 12.77 -21.91
CA ASN A 16 23.53 11.70 -21.51
C ASN A 16 22.96 10.29 -21.68
N TYR A 17 21.80 10.12 -22.32
CA TYR A 17 21.08 8.85 -22.35
C TYR A 17 20.94 8.32 -23.78
N ILE A 18 21.09 7.01 -23.94
CA ILE A 18 20.86 6.30 -25.21
C ILE A 18 19.61 5.46 -25.06
N LEU A 19 18.62 5.69 -25.90
CA LEU A 19 17.37 4.92 -25.88
C LEU A 19 17.61 3.49 -26.32
N THR A 20 17.12 2.51 -25.55
CA THR A 20 17.27 1.09 -25.87
C THR A 20 15.93 0.49 -26.27
N VAL A 21 15.00 0.35 -25.33
CA VAL A 21 13.73 -0.36 -25.50
C VAL A 21 12.55 0.56 -25.17
N LYS A 22 11.51 0.59 -26.01
CA LYS A 22 10.26 1.27 -25.70
C LYS A 22 9.49 0.49 -24.64
N LEU A 23 9.28 1.09 -23.47
CA LEU A 23 8.55 0.50 -22.35
C LEU A 23 7.05 0.76 -22.43
N GLY A 24 6.63 1.87 -23.05
CA GLY A 24 5.21 2.19 -23.16
C GLY A 24 4.88 3.42 -23.98
N GLN A 25 3.60 3.54 -24.30
CA GLN A 25 3.00 4.69 -24.95
C GLN A 25 1.96 5.32 -24.02
N GLY A 26 2.19 6.57 -23.65
CA GLY A 26 1.21 7.43 -22.98
C GLY A 26 0.44 8.29 -23.99
N VAL A 27 -0.53 9.06 -23.47
CA VAL A 27 -1.34 9.99 -24.29
C VAL A 27 -0.49 11.15 -24.82
N PHE A 28 0.44 11.65 -24.00
CA PHE A 28 1.27 12.83 -24.31
C PHE A 28 2.77 12.54 -24.32
N SER A 29 3.15 11.27 -24.20
CA SER A 29 4.54 10.88 -24.02
C SER A 29 4.79 9.44 -24.45
N GLU A 30 6.05 9.12 -24.71
CA GLU A 30 6.57 7.77 -24.81
C GLU A 30 7.52 7.49 -23.66
N THR A 31 7.53 6.26 -23.15
CA THR A 31 8.44 5.85 -22.09
C THR A 31 9.42 4.82 -22.63
N TRP A 32 10.70 5.05 -22.40
CA TRP A 32 11.81 4.27 -22.91
C TRP A 32 12.75 3.85 -21.78
N LEU A 33 13.27 2.63 -21.87
CA LEU A 33 14.47 2.23 -21.18
C LEU A 33 15.63 2.94 -21.88
N ALA A 34 16.56 3.46 -21.11
CA ALA A 34 17.76 4.09 -21.63
C ALA A 34 18.97 3.78 -20.77
N GLU A 35 20.13 3.78 -21.40
CA GLU A 35 21.42 3.61 -20.73
C GLU A 35 22.14 4.95 -20.64
N HIS A 36 22.77 5.21 -19.50
CA HIS A 36 23.59 6.40 -19.33
C HIS A 36 24.92 6.25 -20.09
N SER A 37 25.21 7.17 -21.01
CA SER A 37 26.34 7.11 -21.95
C SER A 37 27.72 7.08 -21.28
N TYR A 38 27.82 7.55 -20.03
CA TYR A 38 29.09 7.65 -19.29
C TYR A 38 29.15 6.82 -18.01
N LEU A 39 28.02 6.25 -17.57
CA LEU A 39 27.94 5.50 -16.31
C LEU A 39 27.60 4.06 -16.68
N GLU A 40 28.61 3.20 -16.56
CA GLU A 40 28.49 1.80 -16.95
C GLU A 40 27.36 1.11 -16.19
N SER A 41 26.56 0.30 -16.91
CA SER A 41 25.43 -0.44 -16.36
C SER A 41 24.35 0.42 -15.65
N LYS A 42 24.34 1.74 -15.88
CA LYS A 42 23.30 2.61 -15.34
C LYS A 42 22.13 2.72 -16.31
N GLU A 43 21.07 1.98 -16.00
CA GLU A 43 19.78 2.06 -16.68
C GLU A 43 18.87 3.13 -16.04
N THR A 44 18.04 3.77 -16.85
CA THR A 44 17.05 4.76 -16.41
C THR A 44 15.76 4.65 -17.24
N CYS A 45 14.70 5.25 -16.73
CA CYS A 45 13.44 5.39 -17.43
C CYS A 45 13.35 6.81 -18.01
N LEU A 46 13.39 6.93 -19.34
CA LEU A 46 13.21 8.20 -20.05
C LEU A 46 11.77 8.37 -20.50
N LYS A 47 11.10 9.42 -20.01
CA LYS A 47 9.80 9.86 -20.51
C LYS A 47 9.99 10.98 -21.51
N ILE A 48 9.66 10.71 -22.76
CA ILE A 48 9.81 11.59 -23.91
C ILE A 48 8.46 12.21 -24.25
N PHE A 49 8.37 13.53 -24.28
CA PHE A 49 7.10 14.22 -24.52
C PHE A 49 6.84 14.38 -26.01
N THR A 50 5.66 13.94 -26.45
CA THR A 50 5.27 13.96 -27.87
C THR A 50 4.27 15.08 -28.20
N ASN A 51 3.79 15.79 -27.18
CA ASN A 51 2.79 16.83 -27.32
C ASN A 51 3.42 18.23 -27.16
N GLU A 52 3.30 19.07 -28.20
CA GLU A 52 3.91 20.40 -28.17
C GLU A 52 3.37 21.33 -27.08
N ARG A 53 2.11 21.18 -26.64
CA ARG A 53 1.58 21.98 -25.52
C ARG A 53 2.24 21.57 -24.20
N ILE A 54 2.42 20.27 -23.98
CA ILE A 54 3.20 19.77 -22.84
C ILE A 54 4.62 20.33 -22.90
N CYS A 55 5.31 20.21 -24.03
CA CYS A 55 6.66 20.76 -24.21
C CYS A 55 6.70 22.28 -23.95
N HIS A 56 5.72 23.02 -24.44
CA HIS A 56 5.60 24.45 -24.22
C HIS A 56 5.45 24.77 -22.73
N HIS A 57 4.51 24.15 -22.02
CA HIS A 57 4.32 24.32 -20.58
C HIS A 57 5.56 23.90 -19.78
N LEU A 58 6.22 22.81 -20.17
CA LEU A 58 7.47 22.35 -19.57
C LEU A 58 8.60 23.39 -19.69
N ARG A 59 8.69 24.09 -20.83
CA ARG A 59 9.66 25.17 -21.05
C ARG A 59 9.30 26.46 -20.28
N THR A 60 8.01 26.80 -20.19
CA THR A 60 7.56 28.09 -19.64
C THR A 60 7.36 28.10 -18.13
N GLN A 61 7.03 26.97 -17.51
CA GLN A 61 6.82 26.89 -16.05
C GLN A 61 8.12 27.09 -15.25
N LYS A 62 9.30 27.08 -15.90
CA LYS A 62 10.65 27.37 -15.35
C LYS A 62 11.08 26.59 -14.10
N PHE A 63 10.28 25.63 -13.63
CA PHE A 63 10.59 24.80 -12.48
C PHE A 63 9.81 23.48 -12.56
N LEU A 64 10.54 22.37 -12.42
CA LEU A 64 9.96 21.04 -12.27
C LEU A 64 10.07 20.66 -10.78
N PRO A 65 8.95 20.42 -10.06
CA PRO A 65 9.03 20.16 -8.63
C PRO A 65 9.64 18.79 -8.36
N VAL A 66 10.85 18.75 -7.80
CA VAL A 66 11.54 17.51 -7.41
C VAL A 66 11.50 17.37 -5.88
N VAL A 67 11.05 16.21 -5.41
CA VAL A 67 10.92 15.89 -3.99
C VAL A 67 11.79 14.70 -3.64
N LYS A 68 12.71 14.88 -2.68
CA LYS A 68 13.58 13.80 -2.18
C LYS A 68 12.83 12.93 -1.17
N ALA A 69 12.23 11.84 -1.65
CA ALA A 69 11.60 10.83 -0.81
C ALA A 69 11.78 9.42 -1.42
N PRO A 70 13.00 8.86 -1.41
CA PRO A 70 13.38 7.70 -2.23
C PRO A 70 12.57 6.43 -1.94
N LYS A 71 11.99 6.28 -0.74
CA LYS A 71 11.12 5.13 -0.43
C LYS A 71 9.72 5.23 -1.03
N TYR A 72 9.31 6.42 -1.50
CA TYR A 72 7.93 6.75 -1.78
C TYR A 72 7.72 7.36 -3.16
N LEU A 73 8.74 8.02 -3.70
CA LEU A 73 8.71 8.71 -4.98
C LEU A 73 9.88 8.21 -5.83
N ALA A 74 9.69 8.09 -7.14
CA ALA A 74 10.80 7.90 -8.06
C ALA A 74 11.76 9.09 -7.98
N HIS A 75 13.06 8.80 -7.98
CA HIS A 75 14.05 9.85 -8.09
C HIS A 75 14.04 10.41 -9.52
N VAL A 76 13.95 11.74 -9.65
CA VAL A 76 14.18 12.44 -10.92
C VAL A 76 15.68 12.62 -11.06
N GLU A 77 16.25 12.04 -12.11
CA GLU A 77 17.70 12.07 -12.35
C GLU A 77 18.12 13.27 -13.19
N ASP A 78 17.35 13.57 -14.23
CA ASP A 78 17.62 14.62 -15.20
C ASP A 78 16.33 15.05 -15.90
N TYR A 79 16.33 16.24 -16.49
CA TYR A 79 15.20 16.80 -17.22
C TYR A 79 15.67 17.90 -18.17
N ASP A 80 15.33 17.78 -19.45
CA ASP A 80 15.63 18.80 -20.45
C ASP A 80 14.38 19.09 -21.32
N PRO A 81 13.67 20.21 -21.06
CA PRO A 81 12.53 20.63 -21.87
C PRO A 81 12.92 21.32 -23.18
N THR A 82 14.19 21.69 -23.33
CA THR A 82 14.74 22.39 -24.50
C THR A 82 15.27 21.42 -25.57
N SER A 83 15.56 20.18 -25.18
CA SER A 83 15.88 19.10 -26.10
C SER A 83 14.74 18.83 -27.11
N ASN A 84 15.09 18.19 -28.22
CA ASN A 84 14.16 17.78 -29.27
C ASN A 84 14.33 16.27 -29.56
N PRO A 85 13.45 15.41 -29.03
CA PRO A 85 12.28 15.71 -28.19
C PRO A 85 12.63 15.99 -26.73
N ALA A 86 11.78 16.76 -26.04
CA ALA A 86 11.88 17.05 -24.62
C ALA A 86 11.77 15.77 -23.78
N TYR A 87 12.55 15.64 -22.70
CA TYR A 87 12.55 14.43 -21.87
C TYR A 87 12.64 14.70 -20.36
N LEU A 88 12.18 13.70 -19.59
CA LEU A 88 12.36 13.56 -18.15
C LEU A 88 13.00 12.20 -17.86
N ALA A 89 14.19 12.17 -17.28
CA ALA A 89 14.87 10.97 -16.84
C ALA A 89 14.54 10.70 -15.36
N GLN A 90 14.10 9.49 -15.06
CA GLN A 90 13.75 9.07 -13.71
C GLN A 90 14.22 7.65 -13.43
N GLU A 91 14.47 7.37 -12.17
CA GLU A 91 14.87 6.06 -11.67
C GLU A 91 14.01 4.93 -12.25
N LEU A 92 14.68 3.90 -12.78
CA LEU A 92 14.02 2.69 -13.22
C LEU A 92 13.63 1.85 -11.99
N LEU A 93 12.33 1.78 -11.70
CA LEU A 93 11.82 1.07 -10.53
C LEU A 93 11.63 -0.42 -10.79
N SER A 94 12.20 -1.26 -9.92
CA SER A 94 12.00 -2.71 -9.95
C SER A 94 10.64 -3.08 -9.34
N GLY A 95 9.63 -3.38 -10.16
CA GLY A 95 8.32 -3.77 -9.67
C GLY A 95 7.26 -3.79 -10.77
N LYS A 96 6.08 -4.30 -10.41
CA LYS A 96 4.90 -4.18 -11.27
C LYS A 96 4.13 -2.92 -10.89
N ASN A 97 3.56 -2.23 -11.87
CA ASN A 97 2.61 -1.16 -11.56
C ASN A 97 1.27 -1.74 -11.08
N LEU A 98 0.47 -0.93 -10.38
CA LEU A 98 -0.84 -1.34 -9.87
C LEU A 98 -1.79 -1.78 -11.01
N ARG A 99 -1.67 -1.20 -12.22
CA ARG A 99 -2.46 -1.63 -13.38
C ARG A 99 -2.18 -3.09 -13.75
N GLN A 100 -0.92 -3.51 -13.74
CA GLN A 100 -0.51 -4.89 -14.00
C GLN A 100 -1.07 -5.83 -12.92
N LEU A 101 -1.00 -5.44 -11.64
CA LEU A 101 -1.60 -6.22 -10.55
C LEU A 101 -3.11 -6.39 -10.74
N LEU A 102 -3.84 -5.32 -11.13
CA LEU A 102 -5.28 -5.38 -11.36
C LEU A 102 -5.64 -6.24 -12.57
N ARG A 103 -4.82 -6.25 -13.62
CA ARG A 103 -5.03 -7.18 -14.76
C ARG A 103 -4.89 -8.64 -14.33
N GLU A 104 -3.92 -8.94 -13.46
CA GLU A 104 -3.66 -10.29 -12.95
C GLU A 104 -4.74 -10.77 -11.98
N ARG A 105 -5.20 -9.89 -11.08
CA ARG A 105 -6.13 -10.25 -10.00
C ARG A 105 -7.60 -9.94 -10.32
N LYS A 106 -7.87 -9.18 -11.38
CA LYS A 106 -9.16 -8.55 -11.73
C LYS A 106 -9.62 -7.51 -10.70
N LYS A 107 -9.77 -7.91 -9.44
CA LYS A 107 -10.05 -7.05 -8.27
C LYS A 107 -9.24 -7.52 -7.06
N LEU A 108 -9.14 -6.68 -6.03
CA LEU A 108 -8.41 -6.95 -4.80
C LEU A 108 -9.37 -7.16 -3.63
N SER A 109 -8.96 -7.95 -2.64
CA SER A 109 -9.74 -8.10 -1.41
C SER A 109 -9.85 -6.77 -0.67
N PRO A 110 -10.93 -6.52 0.10
CA PRO A 110 -11.10 -5.27 0.86
C PRO A 110 -9.89 -4.95 1.74
N GLN A 111 -9.33 -5.96 2.42
CA GLN A 111 -8.16 -5.81 3.30
C GLN A 111 -6.92 -5.37 2.51
N LEU A 112 -6.70 -5.96 1.33
CA LEU A 112 -5.57 -5.59 0.48
C LEU A 112 -5.76 -4.19 -0.12
N THR A 113 -6.99 -3.85 -0.53
CA THR A 113 -7.36 -2.51 -1.01
C THR A 113 -7.05 -1.44 0.03
N ILE A 114 -7.50 -1.62 1.29
CA ILE A 114 -7.25 -0.70 2.40
C ILE A 114 -5.74 -0.58 2.68
N ARG A 115 -5.03 -1.72 2.72
CA ARG A 115 -3.57 -1.72 2.97
C ARG A 115 -2.80 -0.99 1.88
N LEU A 116 -3.12 -1.24 0.61
CA LEU A 116 -2.44 -0.61 -0.52
C LEU A 116 -2.77 0.87 -0.62
N ILE A 117 -4.04 1.26 -0.47
CA ILE A 117 -4.41 2.67 -0.54
C ILE A 117 -3.78 3.47 0.61
N GLY A 118 -3.63 2.89 1.80
CA GLY A 118 -2.89 3.50 2.90
C GLY A 118 -1.42 3.78 2.56
N LYS A 119 -0.75 2.83 1.87
CA LYS A 119 0.64 3.01 1.39
C LYS A 119 0.74 4.09 0.31
N ILE A 120 -0.19 4.07 -0.65
CA ILE A 120 -0.26 5.07 -1.73
C ILE A 120 -0.51 6.46 -1.15
N ALA A 121 -1.46 6.60 -0.23
CA ALA A 121 -1.75 7.86 0.46
C ALA A 121 -0.56 8.36 1.29
N TYR A 122 0.18 7.46 1.93
CA TYR A 122 1.39 7.84 2.66
C TYR A 122 2.48 8.35 1.71
N ALA A 123 2.67 7.71 0.55
CA ALA A 123 3.59 8.20 -0.46
C ALA A 123 3.15 9.58 -1.00
N LEU A 124 1.86 9.73 -1.28
CA LEU A 124 1.25 10.99 -1.73
C LEU A 124 1.43 12.12 -0.70
N SER A 125 1.36 11.79 0.60
CA SER A 125 1.59 12.77 1.67
C SER A 125 2.97 13.42 1.60
N LYS A 126 3.99 12.74 1.04
CA LYS A 126 5.33 13.31 0.85
C LYS A 126 5.35 14.45 -0.16
N LEU A 127 4.50 14.39 -1.18
CA LEU A 127 4.28 15.48 -2.12
C LEU A 127 3.48 16.60 -1.46
N HIS A 128 2.39 16.23 -0.78
CA HIS A 128 1.48 17.21 -0.19
C HIS A 128 2.15 18.07 0.89
N GLN A 129 3.05 17.49 1.69
CA GLN A 129 3.90 18.21 2.66
C GLN A 129 4.80 19.28 2.03
N LYS A 130 5.01 19.23 0.71
CA LYS A 130 5.78 20.19 -0.07
C LYS A 130 4.88 21.08 -0.94
N ASN A 131 3.57 21.10 -0.68
CA ASN A 131 2.57 21.83 -1.47
C ASN A 131 2.54 21.41 -2.95
N ILE A 132 2.92 20.16 -3.24
CA ILE A 132 2.91 19.59 -4.59
C ILE A 132 1.75 18.59 -4.66
N ALA A 133 0.89 18.72 -5.66
CA ALA A 133 -0.13 17.74 -6.00
C ALA A 133 0.37 16.85 -7.16
N HIS A 134 0.01 15.56 -7.15
CA HIS A 134 0.41 14.63 -8.21
C HIS A 134 -0.42 14.85 -9.49
N LEU A 135 -1.72 15.10 -9.37
CA LEU A 135 -2.68 15.44 -10.44
C LEU A 135 -2.89 14.43 -11.57
N ASP A 136 -2.12 13.34 -11.58
CA ASP A 136 -2.25 12.20 -12.50
C ASP A 136 -2.05 10.88 -11.76
N LEU A 137 -2.61 10.79 -10.55
CA LEU A 137 -2.51 9.60 -9.71
C LEU A 137 -3.38 8.48 -10.28
N ARG A 138 -2.77 7.44 -10.84
CA ARG A 138 -3.46 6.34 -11.53
C ARG A 138 -2.71 5.01 -11.38
N PRO A 139 -3.35 3.85 -11.63
CA PRO A 139 -2.70 2.56 -11.41
C PRO A 139 -1.37 2.36 -12.16
N GLU A 140 -1.21 3.00 -13.31
CA GLU A 140 0.01 2.98 -14.12
C GLU A 140 1.16 3.78 -13.49
N HIS A 141 0.85 4.76 -12.63
CA HIS A 141 1.82 5.64 -11.96
C HIS A 141 2.14 5.22 -10.52
N ILE A 142 1.78 3.99 -10.15
CA ILE A 142 2.01 3.43 -8.82
C ILE A 142 2.79 2.13 -9.01
N ILE A 143 4.08 2.14 -8.67
CA ILE A 143 4.93 0.94 -8.71
C ILE A 143 4.90 0.24 -7.35
N LEU A 144 4.62 -1.06 -7.38
CA LEU A 144 4.61 -1.92 -6.22
C LEU A 144 5.93 -2.71 -6.17
N GLU A 145 6.77 -2.36 -5.21
CA GLU A 145 8.07 -3.01 -5.03
C GLU A 145 7.96 -4.26 -4.14
N LYS A 146 8.90 -5.20 -4.31
CA LYS A 146 9.02 -6.39 -3.45
C LYS A 146 9.27 -6.04 -1.98
N SER A 147 9.91 -4.90 -1.73
CA SER A 147 10.12 -4.30 -0.40
C SER A 147 8.80 -3.98 0.34
N GLY A 148 7.68 -3.99 -0.38
CA GLY A 148 6.36 -3.67 0.15
C GLY A 148 6.04 -2.18 0.12
N TYR A 149 6.87 -1.32 -0.48
CA TYR A 149 6.53 0.08 -0.70
C TYR A 149 5.67 0.28 -1.96
N ALA A 150 4.83 1.32 -1.93
CA ALA A 150 4.17 1.85 -3.11
C ALA A 150 4.90 3.15 -3.50
N ARG A 151 5.48 3.17 -4.70
CA ARG A 151 6.26 4.30 -5.21
C ARG A 151 5.50 5.03 -6.30
N LEU A 152 5.43 6.36 -6.18
CA LEU A 152 4.77 7.22 -7.16
C LEU A 152 5.79 7.71 -8.17
N ILE A 153 5.41 7.62 -9.45
CA ILE A 153 6.20 8.10 -10.59
C ILE A 153 5.51 9.30 -11.24
N ASP A 154 6.21 10.04 -12.08
CA ASP A 154 5.64 11.12 -12.90
C ASP A 154 4.94 12.27 -12.13
N TYR A 155 5.10 12.34 -10.81
CA TYR A 155 4.58 13.46 -10.00
C TYR A 155 5.04 14.86 -10.47
N PRO A 156 6.25 15.08 -11.03
CA PRO A 156 6.67 16.42 -11.36
C PRO A 156 5.91 17.04 -12.54
N ILE A 157 5.30 16.22 -13.40
CA ILE A 157 4.64 16.66 -14.63
C ILE A 157 3.13 16.81 -14.49
N GLY A 158 2.56 16.45 -13.35
CA GLY A 158 1.11 16.45 -13.12
C GLY A 158 0.44 17.77 -13.47
N LYS A 159 0.96 18.88 -12.96
CA LYS A 159 0.43 20.22 -13.22
C LYS A 159 0.46 20.59 -14.70
N VAL A 160 1.51 20.21 -15.41
CA VAL A 160 1.66 20.49 -16.85
C VAL A 160 0.67 19.68 -17.69
N ILE A 161 0.49 18.41 -17.34
CA ILE A 161 -0.56 17.56 -17.93
C ILE A 161 -1.92 18.22 -17.73
N THR A 162 -2.22 18.65 -16.51
CA THR A 162 -3.50 19.28 -16.17
C THR A 162 -3.77 20.57 -16.95
N LEU A 163 -2.77 21.46 -17.10
CA LEU A 163 -2.91 22.69 -17.88
C LEU A 163 -3.25 22.39 -19.35
N THR A 164 -2.53 21.43 -19.93
CA THR A 164 -2.75 20.99 -21.31
C THR A 164 -4.15 20.40 -21.48
N ILE A 165 -4.61 19.62 -20.50
CA ILE A 165 -5.96 19.04 -20.50
C ILE A 165 -7.04 20.13 -20.43
N ALA A 166 -6.83 21.17 -19.62
CA ALA A 166 -7.76 22.28 -19.51
C ALA A 166 -7.85 23.11 -20.80
N GLU A 167 -6.76 23.22 -21.57
CA GLU A 167 -6.76 23.81 -22.92
C GLU A 167 -7.56 22.96 -23.91
N TYR A 168 -7.29 21.65 -23.96
CA TYR A 168 -8.06 20.72 -24.80
C TYR A 168 -9.55 20.75 -24.51
N TYR A 169 -9.95 20.86 -23.23
CA TYR A 169 -11.35 20.93 -22.89
C TYR A 169 -12.02 22.23 -23.36
N ARG A 170 -11.34 23.38 -23.25
CA ARG A 170 -11.88 24.67 -23.74
C ARG A 170 -12.13 24.62 -25.24
N GLU A 171 -11.18 24.06 -25.99
CA GLU A 171 -11.32 23.85 -27.43
C GLU A 171 -12.39 22.80 -27.77
N TYR A 172 -12.54 21.75 -26.94
CA TYR A 172 -13.57 20.74 -27.12
C TYR A 172 -14.98 21.32 -27.02
N SER A 173 -15.25 22.16 -26.02
CA SER A 173 -16.56 22.80 -25.85
C SER A 173 -16.99 23.62 -27.07
N GLU A 174 -16.03 23.98 -27.93
CA GLU A 174 -16.25 24.74 -29.14
C GLU A 174 -16.30 23.86 -30.41
N ASN A 175 -15.58 22.72 -30.47
CA ASN A 175 -15.32 21.99 -31.73
C ASN A 175 -15.45 20.44 -31.70
N SER A 176 -16.02 19.83 -30.65
CA SER A 176 -16.37 18.38 -30.63
C SER A 176 -15.24 17.37 -30.93
N VAL A 177 -14.02 17.61 -30.43
CA VAL A 177 -12.83 16.73 -30.55
C VAL A 177 -12.84 15.53 -29.58
N LYS A 178 -12.42 14.32 -29.98
CA LYS A 178 -12.33 13.18 -29.04
C LYS A 178 -11.47 13.49 -27.79
N ILE A 179 -12.06 13.34 -26.60
CA ILE A 179 -11.42 13.59 -25.30
C ILE A 179 -10.60 12.35 -24.85
N PRO A 180 -9.29 12.47 -24.59
CA PRO A 180 -8.49 11.39 -24.01
C PRO A 180 -8.97 10.93 -22.62
N LYS A 181 -8.83 9.63 -22.30
CA LYS A 181 -9.25 9.05 -21.01
C LYS A 181 -8.72 9.77 -19.74
N PRO A 182 -7.47 10.27 -19.67
CA PRO A 182 -7.01 11.06 -18.51
C PRO A 182 -7.83 12.33 -18.29
N ILE A 183 -8.28 12.97 -19.38
CA ILE A 183 -9.14 14.16 -19.30
C ILE A 183 -10.48 13.82 -18.67
N MET A 184 -11.08 12.67 -19.02
CA MET A 184 -12.33 12.24 -18.40
C MET A 184 -12.23 12.16 -16.88
N ARG A 185 -11.11 11.68 -16.31
CA ARG A 185 -10.95 11.60 -14.84
C ARG A 185 -11.02 12.97 -14.18
N LEU A 186 -10.31 13.94 -14.74
CA LEU A 186 -10.28 15.32 -14.25
C LEU A 186 -11.65 16.01 -14.41
N LEU A 187 -12.39 15.67 -15.47
CA LEU A 187 -13.77 16.13 -15.65
C LEU A 187 -14.74 15.52 -14.62
N VAL A 188 -14.59 14.23 -14.29
CA VAL A 188 -15.40 13.60 -13.23
C VAL A 188 -15.16 14.31 -11.90
N TYR A 189 -13.89 14.59 -11.56
CA TYR A 189 -13.54 15.33 -10.34
C TYR A 189 -14.25 16.69 -10.28
N LYS A 190 -14.14 17.48 -11.35
CA LYS A 190 -14.76 18.82 -11.44
C LYS A 190 -16.27 18.75 -11.28
N SER A 191 -16.91 17.81 -11.97
CA SER A 191 -18.36 17.59 -11.91
C SER A 191 -18.82 17.22 -10.50
N LYS A 192 -18.15 16.26 -9.84
CA LYS A 192 -18.55 15.79 -8.50
C LYS A 192 -18.30 16.81 -7.40
N ARG A 193 -17.30 17.69 -7.52
CA ARG A 193 -17.01 18.74 -6.53
C ARG A 193 -17.62 20.10 -6.86
N GLN A 194 -18.47 20.18 -7.88
CA GLN A 194 -19.14 21.41 -8.34
C GLN A 194 -18.20 22.61 -8.46
N ARG A 195 -16.97 22.39 -8.96
CA ARG A 195 -15.96 23.44 -9.06
C ARG A 195 -16.12 24.24 -10.35
N THR A 196 -16.14 25.56 -10.23
CA THR A 196 -15.99 26.47 -11.36
C THR A 196 -14.51 26.56 -11.77
N GLY A 197 -14.22 26.57 -13.07
CA GLY A 197 -12.84 26.58 -13.57
C GLY A 197 -12.08 25.24 -13.48
N PHE A 198 -10.78 25.26 -13.78
CA PHE A 198 -9.86 24.12 -13.72
C PHE A 198 -8.74 24.41 -12.72
N SER A 199 -9.10 24.59 -11.45
CA SER A 199 -8.13 24.63 -10.35
C SER A 199 -7.99 23.23 -9.77
N PHE A 200 -6.89 22.56 -10.11
CA PHE A 200 -6.56 21.25 -9.56
C PHE A 200 -5.47 21.40 -8.51
N ASP A 201 -5.82 20.98 -7.30
CA ASP A 201 -5.01 21.07 -6.10
C ASP A 201 -4.87 19.67 -5.47
N GLN A 202 -4.36 19.60 -4.24
CA GLN A 202 -4.19 18.36 -3.49
C GLN A 202 -5.51 17.59 -3.31
N SER A 203 -6.67 18.25 -3.33
CA SER A 203 -7.97 17.58 -3.20
C SER A 203 -8.36 16.78 -4.46
N ALA A 204 -7.76 17.08 -5.61
CA ALA A 204 -7.88 16.25 -6.81
C ALA A 204 -7.15 14.89 -6.65
N ASP A 205 -6.06 14.85 -5.88
CA ASP A 205 -5.39 13.59 -5.58
C ASP A 205 -6.21 12.74 -4.60
N ILE A 206 -6.88 13.36 -3.62
CA ILE A 206 -7.79 12.66 -2.69
C ILE A 206 -8.95 12.04 -3.47
N PHE A 207 -9.56 12.78 -4.39
CA PHE A 207 -10.56 12.21 -5.29
C PHE A 207 -10.01 11.03 -6.09
N SER A 208 -8.78 11.15 -6.58
CA SER A 208 -8.10 10.06 -7.29
C SER A 208 -7.86 8.83 -6.41
N LEU A 209 -7.61 8.98 -5.10
CA LEU A 209 -7.59 7.86 -4.16
C LEU A 209 -8.96 7.17 -4.10
N GLY A 210 -10.06 7.92 -4.10
CA GLY A 210 -11.42 7.36 -4.18
C GLY A 210 -11.64 6.52 -5.44
N MET A 211 -11.20 7.03 -6.60
CA MET A 211 -11.28 6.27 -7.86
C MET A 211 -10.43 4.98 -7.82
N LEU A 212 -9.25 5.04 -7.19
CA LEU A 212 -8.40 3.87 -6.98
C LEU A 212 -9.04 2.85 -6.03
N ILE A 213 -9.68 3.29 -4.95
CA ILE A 213 -10.42 2.41 -4.03
C ILE A 213 -11.52 1.67 -4.78
N PHE A 214 -12.33 2.41 -5.54
CA PHE A 214 -13.38 1.82 -6.36
C PHE A 214 -12.81 0.79 -7.33
N GLU A 215 -11.81 1.17 -8.11
CA GLU A 215 -11.23 0.31 -9.15
C GLU A 215 -10.51 -0.92 -8.56
N MET A 216 -9.82 -0.78 -7.42
CA MET A 216 -9.21 -1.91 -6.73
C MET A 216 -10.25 -2.88 -6.17
N ALA A 217 -11.34 -2.37 -5.59
CA ALA A 217 -12.36 -3.20 -4.96
C ALA A 217 -13.29 -3.90 -5.97
N THR A 218 -13.63 -3.23 -7.08
CA THR A 218 -14.60 -3.76 -8.07
C THR A 218 -13.93 -4.33 -9.32
N GLY A 219 -12.67 -3.98 -9.57
CA GLY A 219 -11.95 -4.33 -10.79
C GLY A 219 -12.29 -3.47 -12.02
N THR A 220 -13.16 -2.47 -11.86
CA THR A 220 -13.58 -1.59 -12.96
C THR A 220 -13.47 -0.12 -12.56
N TYR A 221 -13.13 0.74 -13.51
CA TYR A 221 -13.12 2.19 -13.26
C TYR A 221 -14.56 2.71 -13.20
N PRO A 222 -14.93 3.58 -12.22
CA PRO A 222 -16.31 4.03 -12.08
C PRO A 222 -16.77 4.84 -13.28
N SER A 223 -17.98 4.54 -13.77
CA SER A 223 -18.67 5.40 -14.74
C SER A 223 -19.11 6.71 -14.07
N LEU A 224 -19.48 7.72 -14.86
CA LEU A 224 -20.00 8.99 -14.33
C LEU A 224 -21.22 8.81 -13.41
N GLN A 225 -22.03 7.79 -13.70
CA GLN A 225 -23.26 7.44 -12.99
C GLN A 225 -23.06 6.37 -11.92
N ALA A 226 -21.84 5.85 -11.75
CA ALA A 226 -21.58 4.81 -10.77
C ALA A 226 -21.96 5.28 -9.35
N GLY A 227 -22.68 4.42 -8.64
CA GLY A 227 -23.02 4.57 -7.23
C GLY A 227 -21.82 4.30 -6.32
N PHE A 228 -21.98 3.41 -5.37
CA PHE A 228 -20.94 2.95 -4.45
C PHE A 228 -20.29 1.65 -4.96
N PRO A 229 -19.07 1.32 -4.52
CA PRO A 229 -18.46 0.03 -4.80
C PRO A 229 -19.37 -1.17 -4.49
N SER A 230 -20.11 -1.14 -3.38
CA SER A 230 -21.04 -2.22 -3.00
C SER A 230 -22.22 -2.40 -3.97
N ASP A 231 -22.61 -1.38 -4.74
CA ASP A 231 -23.62 -1.52 -5.79
C ASP A 231 -23.14 -2.45 -6.93
N ILE A 232 -21.81 -2.59 -7.10
CA ILE A 232 -21.19 -3.49 -8.07
C ILE A 232 -20.88 -4.85 -7.44
N ASP A 233 -20.45 -4.85 -6.19
CA ASP A 233 -20.14 -6.07 -5.43
C ASP A 233 -20.72 -5.99 -4.01
N PRO A 234 -21.93 -6.54 -3.78
CA PRO A 234 -22.61 -6.49 -2.48
C PRO A 234 -21.86 -7.20 -1.33
N SER A 235 -20.81 -7.96 -1.63
CA SER A 235 -19.97 -8.60 -0.59
C SER A 235 -18.94 -7.65 0.03
N LEU A 236 -18.76 -6.45 -0.55
CA LEU A 236 -17.83 -5.46 -0.04
C LEU A 236 -18.32 -4.89 1.30
N PRO A 237 -17.43 -4.75 2.30
CA PRO A 237 -17.80 -4.17 3.58
C PRO A 237 -18.09 -2.68 3.42
N ASN A 238 -19.04 -2.15 4.19
CA ASN A 238 -19.44 -0.73 4.24
C ASN A 238 -18.24 0.24 4.31
N LYS A 239 -17.14 -0.20 4.93
CA LYS A 239 -15.89 0.57 5.02
C LYS A 239 -15.34 1.02 3.66
N ILE A 240 -15.47 0.20 2.62
CA ILE A 240 -15.00 0.53 1.27
C ILE A 240 -15.83 1.68 0.70
N ASP A 241 -17.15 1.63 0.89
CA ASP A 241 -18.05 2.70 0.46
C ASP A 241 -17.82 3.98 1.25
N GLU A 242 -17.61 3.86 2.56
CA GLU A 242 -17.31 4.99 3.45
C GLU A 242 -16.03 5.72 3.00
N LEU A 243 -14.93 4.98 2.78
CA LEU A 243 -13.68 5.51 2.24
C LEU A 243 -13.89 6.21 0.88
N TYR A 244 -14.60 5.53 -0.03
CA TYR A 244 -14.90 6.07 -1.34
C TYR A 244 -15.74 7.36 -1.25
N ALA A 245 -16.75 7.39 -0.39
CA ALA A 245 -17.67 8.51 -0.21
C ALA A 245 -16.94 9.76 0.30
N HIS A 246 -16.12 9.59 1.35
CA HIS A 246 -15.31 10.66 1.93
C HIS A 246 -14.26 11.21 0.96
N CYS A 247 -13.79 10.41 -0.01
CA CYS A 247 -12.89 10.91 -1.06
C CYS A 247 -13.63 11.69 -2.16
N CYS A 248 -14.81 11.20 -2.53
CA CYS A 248 -15.50 11.62 -3.76
C CYS A 248 -16.58 12.68 -3.56
N GLY A 249 -16.81 13.14 -2.33
CA GLY A 249 -17.87 14.11 -2.02
C GLY A 249 -19.27 13.50 -2.06
N LYS A 250 -19.39 12.20 -1.76
CA LYS A 250 -20.70 11.51 -1.61
C LYS A 250 -21.08 11.30 -0.13
N SER A 251 -20.45 12.05 0.77
CA SER A 251 -20.68 12.05 2.21
C SER A 251 -20.71 13.49 2.69
N ASP A 252 -21.44 13.74 3.79
CA ASP A 252 -21.49 15.04 4.46
C ASP A 252 -20.13 15.46 5.04
N SER A 253 -19.26 14.47 5.29
CA SER A 253 -17.87 14.69 5.68
C SER A 253 -16.97 14.31 4.51
N VAL A 254 -16.19 15.23 3.97
CA VAL A 254 -15.23 14.95 2.90
C VAL A 254 -13.84 15.19 3.44
N PHE A 255 -12.89 14.33 3.11
CA PHE A 255 -11.49 14.55 3.51
C PHE A 255 -11.00 15.87 2.90
N GLN A 256 -10.58 16.78 3.78
CA GLN A 256 -10.03 18.08 3.40
C GLN A 256 -8.59 17.94 2.92
N ASP A 257 -7.84 17.05 3.56
CA ASP A 257 -6.44 16.80 3.23
C ASP A 257 -6.09 15.30 3.34
N ILE A 258 -4.88 14.97 2.91
CA ILE A 258 -4.35 13.60 2.96
C ILE A 258 -4.11 13.12 4.40
N THR A 259 -3.94 14.04 5.36
CA THR A 259 -3.74 13.71 6.77
C THR A 259 -5.02 13.17 7.38
N GLU A 260 -6.18 13.75 7.08
CA GLU A 260 -7.49 13.23 7.48
C GLU A 260 -7.73 11.84 6.91
N PHE A 261 -7.45 11.63 5.61
CA PHE A 261 -7.53 10.31 4.99
C PHE A 261 -6.63 9.29 5.70
N LEU A 262 -5.39 9.65 5.99
CA LEU A 262 -4.45 8.78 6.71
C LEU A 262 -4.85 8.54 8.16
N LYS A 263 -5.42 9.53 8.85
CA LYS A 263 -5.97 9.36 10.21
C LYS A 263 -7.14 8.38 10.20
N PHE A 264 -8.03 8.49 9.22
CA PHE A 264 -9.17 7.61 9.07
C PHE A 264 -8.73 6.16 8.82
N ILE A 265 -7.81 5.93 7.88
CA ILE A 265 -7.23 4.60 7.65
C ILE A 265 -6.46 4.10 8.86
N LYS A 266 -5.68 4.95 9.54
CA LYS A 266 -4.94 4.56 10.74
C LYS A 266 -5.86 4.22 11.91
N ALA A 267 -6.97 4.92 12.10
CA ALA A 267 -7.95 4.58 13.13
C ALA A 267 -8.51 3.18 12.88
N ASP A 268 -8.67 2.77 11.63
CA ASP A 268 -9.09 1.41 11.29
C ASP A 268 -7.96 0.38 11.39
N ILE A 269 -6.73 0.71 10.97
CA ILE A 269 -5.56 -0.15 11.21
C ILE A 269 -5.27 -0.27 12.70
N VAL A 270 -5.58 0.70 13.56
CA VAL A 270 -5.46 0.57 15.01
C VAL A 270 -6.63 -0.24 15.59
N LYS A 271 -7.80 -0.23 14.94
CA LYS A 271 -8.93 -1.13 15.24
C LYS A 271 -8.72 -2.57 14.72
N GLN A 272 -7.86 -2.78 13.71
CA GLN A 272 -7.61 -4.08 13.02
C GLN A 272 -6.18 -4.63 13.16
N ALA A 273 -5.22 -3.82 13.59
CA ALA A 273 -3.98 -4.30 14.19
C ALA A 273 -4.42 -5.11 15.40
N PRO A 274 -3.65 -6.15 15.80
CA PRO A 274 -3.92 -6.74 17.09
C PRO A 274 -3.94 -5.56 18.06
N LYS A 275 -5.12 -5.31 18.67
CA LYS A 275 -5.15 -4.54 19.91
C LYS A 275 -3.98 -5.10 20.72
N ALA A 276 -3.29 -4.25 21.47
CA ALA A 276 -2.56 -4.77 22.62
C ALA A 276 -3.61 -5.45 23.50
N LEU A 277 -3.95 -6.69 23.16
CA LEU A 277 -4.74 -7.59 23.95
C LEU A 277 -3.88 -7.75 25.19
N PRO A 278 -4.45 -7.51 26.39
CA PRO A 278 -3.68 -7.57 27.62
C PRO A 278 -2.78 -8.80 27.62
N GLY A 279 -1.46 -8.61 27.76
CA GLY A 279 -0.50 -9.70 27.77
C GLY A 279 0.02 -10.24 26.44
N ILE A 280 -0.40 -9.75 25.26
CA ILE A 280 0.25 -10.10 23.97
C ILE A 280 1.29 -9.04 23.58
N LYS A 281 2.55 -9.43 23.49
CA LYS A 281 3.70 -8.63 23.05
C LYS A 281 4.21 -9.15 21.69
N PRO A 282 3.85 -8.51 20.56
CA PRO A 282 4.44 -8.84 19.27
C PRO A 282 5.95 -8.58 19.27
N THR A 283 6.74 -9.56 18.85
CA THR A 283 8.21 -9.45 18.73
C THR A 283 8.66 -9.32 17.27
N SER A 284 7.81 -9.72 16.32
CA SER A 284 7.99 -9.47 14.88
C SER A 284 6.65 -9.48 14.13
N GLU A 285 6.66 -9.41 12.79
CA GLU A 285 5.44 -9.51 11.96
C GLU A 285 4.75 -10.88 12.07
N GLN A 286 5.49 -11.94 12.43
CA GLN A 286 4.97 -13.31 12.53
C GLN A 286 5.10 -13.92 13.93
N THR A 287 5.74 -13.24 14.88
CA THR A 287 6.04 -13.79 16.21
C THR A 287 5.46 -12.92 17.32
N ALA A 288 4.94 -13.56 18.36
CA ALA A 288 4.45 -12.89 19.55
C ALA A 288 4.72 -13.71 20.82
N ILE A 289 4.92 -13.00 21.92
CA ILE A 289 4.97 -13.58 23.27
C ILE A 289 3.68 -13.21 24.00
N ILE A 290 3.08 -14.17 24.68
CA ILE A 290 1.86 -14.02 25.47
C ILE A 290 2.19 -14.27 26.94
N SER A 291 2.18 -13.23 27.77
CA SER A 291 2.38 -13.37 29.20
C SER A 291 1.10 -13.80 29.91
N VAL A 292 1.02 -15.08 30.29
CA VAL A 292 -0.19 -15.69 30.86
C VAL A 292 -0.58 -15.02 32.19
N PHE A 293 0.40 -14.66 33.01
CA PHE A 293 0.19 -13.96 34.28
C PHE A 293 -0.51 -12.59 34.12
N SER A 294 -0.23 -11.88 33.02
CA SER A 294 -0.76 -10.52 32.80
C SER A 294 -2.22 -10.47 32.32
N LEU A 295 -2.86 -11.64 32.14
CA LEU A 295 -4.24 -11.77 31.66
C LEU A 295 -5.29 -11.92 32.77
N GLY A 296 -4.89 -12.12 34.04
CA GLY A 296 -5.83 -12.55 35.11
C GLY A 296 -5.67 -11.94 36.50
N GLY A 297 -4.58 -11.22 36.81
CA GLY A 297 -4.39 -10.55 38.10
C GLY A 297 -3.97 -11.48 39.25
N GLU A 298 -2.86 -11.15 39.92
CA GLU A 298 -2.30 -11.61 41.22
C GLU A 298 -2.35 -13.10 41.63
N LYS A 299 -2.89 -14.01 40.82
CA LYS A 299 -3.03 -15.43 41.15
C LYS A 299 -2.09 -16.30 40.31
N ASN A 300 -1.46 -17.29 40.93
CA ASN A 300 -0.49 -18.19 40.30
C ASN A 300 -1.12 -19.33 39.48
N TYR A 301 -2.40 -19.25 39.11
CA TYR A 301 -3.10 -20.31 38.37
C TYR A 301 -3.91 -19.77 37.18
N VAL A 302 -4.14 -20.63 36.19
CA VAL A 302 -4.91 -20.30 34.98
C VAL A 302 -6.27 -21.01 35.03
N ASP A 303 -7.35 -20.24 34.88
CA ASP A 303 -8.72 -20.75 34.75
C ASP A 303 -9.44 -20.21 33.49
N ALA A 304 -10.67 -20.67 33.28
CA ALA A 304 -11.52 -20.26 32.17
C ALA A 304 -11.75 -18.74 32.11
N LYS A 305 -11.74 -18.02 33.25
CA LYS A 305 -11.94 -16.56 33.28
C LYS A 305 -10.66 -15.82 32.84
N ASN A 306 -9.49 -16.31 33.23
CA ASN A 306 -8.19 -15.74 32.87
C ASN A 306 -7.86 -15.93 31.38
N LEU A 307 -8.31 -17.03 30.77
CA LEU A 307 -8.14 -17.28 29.33
C LEU A 307 -9.31 -16.77 28.48
N ASN A 308 -10.43 -16.38 29.08
CA ASN A 308 -11.62 -15.94 28.36
C ASN A 308 -11.33 -14.80 27.38
N THR A 309 -10.44 -13.89 27.76
CA THR A 309 -10.02 -12.77 26.91
C THR A 309 -9.29 -13.26 25.66
N LEU A 310 -8.40 -14.25 25.77
CA LEU A 310 -7.76 -14.85 24.60
C LEU A 310 -8.73 -15.72 23.80
N SER A 311 -9.56 -16.52 24.49
CA SER A 311 -10.55 -17.42 23.88
C SER A 311 -11.59 -16.66 23.06
N LYS A 312 -12.06 -15.50 23.52
CA LYS A 312 -13.01 -14.64 22.80
C LYS A 312 -12.41 -13.98 21.56
N ASN A 313 -11.08 -13.78 21.54
CA ASN A 313 -10.37 -13.15 20.44
C ASN A 313 -9.55 -14.17 19.62
N LEU A 314 -9.81 -15.47 19.80
CA LEU A 314 -9.01 -16.54 19.21
C LEU A 314 -8.99 -16.44 17.67
N ASP A 315 -10.16 -16.30 17.06
CA ASP A 315 -10.30 -16.18 15.61
C ASP A 315 -9.60 -14.92 15.08
N GLU A 316 -9.69 -13.81 15.83
CA GLU A 316 -8.99 -12.56 15.50
C GLU A 316 -7.48 -12.75 15.54
N ILE A 317 -6.93 -13.35 16.60
CA ILE A 317 -5.50 -13.65 16.76
C ILE A 317 -5.01 -14.56 15.61
N THR A 318 -5.74 -15.62 15.30
CA THR A 318 -5.36 -16.58 14.24
C THR A 318 -5.55 -16.01 12.82
N SER A 319 -6.44 -15.03 12.64
CA SER A 319 -6.59 -14.30 11.38
C SER A 319 -5.44 -13.33 11.10
N THR A 320 -4.61 -13.02 12.09
CA THR A 320 -3.44 -12.18 11.92
C THR A 320 -2.29 -12.89 11.18
N LYS A 321 -1.18 -12.18 10.98
CA LYS A 321 0.06 -12.75 10.41
C LYS A 321 0.90 -13.55 11.41
N LEU A 322 0.49 -13.61 12.68
CA LEU A 322 1.21 -14.35 13.70
C LEU A 322 1.18 -15.85 13.36
N ARG A 323 2.34 -16.47 13.40
CA ARG A 323 2.56 -17.89 13.11
C ARG A 323 3.35 -18.58 14.22
N PHE A 324 4.19 -17.87 14.95
CA PHE A 324 4.98 -18.45 16.03
C PHE A 324 4.64 -17.75 17.34
N ILE A 325 3.91 -18.43 18.22
CA ILE A 325 3.34 -17.83 19.42
C ILE A 325 3.90 -18.54 20.65
N ALA A 326 4.55 -17.80 21.54
CA ALA A 326 5.08 -18.34 22.78
C ALA A 326 4.30 -17.85 23.99
N PHE A 327 3.90 -18.77 24.88
CA PHE A 327 3.26 -18.43 26.14
C PHE A 327 4.30 -18.44 27.27
N ASP A 328 4.40 -17.31 27.96
CA ASP A 328 5.19 -17.17 29.18
C ASP A 328 4.37 -17.66 30.37
N PHE A 329 4.81 -18.78 30.94
CA PHE A 329 4.22 -19.41 32.11
C PHE A 329 4.89 -18.97 33.41
N ALA A 330 5.75 -17.95 33.39
CA ALA A 330 6.35 -17.42 34.59
C ALA A 330 5.26 -17.10 35.64
N LYS A 331 5.46 -17.63 36.85
CA LYS A 331 4.54 -17.50 38.00
C LYS A 331 3.22 -18.26 37.87
N ILE A 332 3.11 -19.23 36.95
CA ILE A 332 1.98 -20.16 36.86
C ILE A 332 2.41 -21.52 37.42
N ASP A 333 1.78 -21.97 38.50
CA ASP A 333 2.05 -23.26 39.16
C ASP A 333 0.91 -24.30 38.97
N TYR A 334 -0.21 -23.90 38.35
CA TYR A 334 -1.36 -24.77 38.11
C TYR A 334 -2.18 -24.43 36.86
N LEU A 335 -2.58 -25.48 36.13
CA LEU A 335 -3.53 -25.45 35.00
C LEU A 335 -4.75 -26.33 35.31
N ASN A 336 -5.95 -25.80 35.10
CA ASN A 336 -7.17 -26.62 35.16
C ASN A 336 -7.53 -27.21 33.78
N SER A 337 -8.54 -28.09 33.75
CA SER A 337 -9.03 -28.75 32.52
C SER A 337 -9.47 -27.76 31.43
N SER A 338 -10.05 -26.61 31.80
CA SER A 338 -10.44 -25.59 30.83
C SER A 338 -9.25 -24.89 30.18
N ALA A 339 -8.17 -24.67 30.93
CA ALA A 339 -6.96 -24.04 30.40
C ALA A 339 -6.21 -24.98 29.44
N ILE A 340 -6.20 -26.26 29.77
CA ILE A 340 -5.67 -27.31 28.91
C ILE A 340 -6.47 -27.38 27.59
N GLY A 341 -7.80 -27.43 27.66
CA GLY A 341 -8.65 -27.46 26.47
C GLY A 341 -8.48 -26.23 25.58
N PHE A 342 -8.26 -25.05 26.17
CA PHE A 342 -7.92 -23.85 25.42
C PHE A 342 -6.58 -23.98 24.69
N LEU A 343 -5.51 -24.43 25.35
CA LEU A 343 -4.19 -24.56 24.73
C LEU A 343 -4.21 -25.51 23.53
N ILE A 344 -4.97 -26.60 23.63
CA ILE A 344 -5.17 -27.56 22.53
C ILE A 344 -5.87 -26.88 21.35
N ASN A 345 -7.05 -26.29 21.58
CA ASN A 345 -7.81 -25.62 20.52
C ASN A 345 -7.02 -24.45 19.90
N PHE A 346 -6.26 -23.72 20.72
CA PHE A 346 -5.39 -22.65 20.25
C PHE A 346 -4.28 -23.21 19.36
N SER A 347 -3.64 -24.31 19.76
CA SER A 347 -2.63 -25.00 18.96
C SER A 347 -3.18 -25.43 17.60
N ASP A 348 -4.32 -26.12 17.59
CA ASP A 348 -4.93 -26.65 16.36
C ASP A 348 -5.20 -25.53 15.34
N LYS A 349 -5.72 -24.39 15.79
CA LYS A 349 -5.96 -23.25 14.89
C LYS A 349 -4.70 -22.59 14.38
N VAL A 350 -3.67 -22.46 15.23
CA VAL A 350 -2.38 -21.89 14.81
C VAL A 350 -1.68 -22.82 13.82
N GLN A 351 -1.71 -24.14 14.06
CA GLN A 351 -1.22 -25.15 13.13
C GLN A 351 -1.99 -25.13 11.80
N GLY A 352 -3.31 -24.94 11.84
CA GLY A 352 -4.16 -24.82 10.65
C GLY A 352 -3.78 -23.66 9.72
N VAL A 353 -3.09 -22.63 10.23
CA VAL A 353 -2.55 -21.51 9.42
C VAL A 353 -1.04 -21.61 9.17
N GLY A 354 -0.44 -22.77 9.44
CA GLY A 354 0.99 -23.05 9.23
C GLY A 354 1.90 -22.44 10.30
N GLY A 355 1.41 -22.34 11.53
CA GLY A 355 2.15 -21.85 12.69
C GLY A 355 2.41 -22.92 13.75
N ASP A 356 3.16 -22.55 14.79
CA ASP A 356 3.44 -23.39 15.95
C ASP A 356 3.27 -22.59 17.25
N ILE A 357 2.98 -23.28 18.34
CA ILE A 357 2.94 -22.70 19.68
C ILE A 357 4.01 -23.27 20.60
N PHE A 358 4.49 -22.41 21.48
CA PHE A 358 5.59 -22.69 22.40
C PHE A 358 5.19 -22.33 23.83
N LEU A 359 5.65 -23.09 24.82
CA LEU A 359 5.57 -22.72 26.23
C LEU A 359 6.98 -22.48 26.77
N PHE A 360 7.16 -21.49 27.64
CA PHE A 360 8.43 -21.25 28.33
C PHE A 360 8.19 -20.77 29.77
N ASN A 361 9.22 -20.88 30.62
CA ASN A 361 9.11 -20.65 32.07
C ASN A 361 8.02 -21.52 32.74
N VAL A 362 7.89 -22.78 32.29
CA VAL A 362 6.88 -23.71 32.79
C VAL A 362 7.32 -24.32 34.13
N ASP A 363 6.49 -24.21 35.16
CA ASP A 363 6.73 -24.87 36.46
C ASP A 363 6.70 -26.40 36.33
N GLU A 364 7.49 -27.09 37.14
CA GLU A 364 7.62 -28.56 37.12
C GLU A 364 6.27 -29.28 37.30
N LYS A 365 5.36 -28.72 38.11
CA LYS A 365 4.01 -29.28 38.30
C LYS A 365 3.18 -29.17 37.05
N VAL A 366 3.24 -28.02 36.38
CA VAL A 366 2.54 -27.77 35.11
C VAL A 366 3.12 -28.66 34.01
N PHE A 367 4.45 -28.78 33.94
CA PHE A 367 5.12 -29.68 33.02
C PHE A 367 4.65 -31.13 33.21
N THR A 368 4.62 -31.61 34.45
CA THR A 368 4.14 -32.97 34.78
C THR A 368 2.71 -33.21 34.30
N ILE A 369 1.81 -32.23 34.47
CA ILE A 369 0.42 -32.31 33.99
C ILE A 369 0.38 -32.38 32.46
N LEU A 370 1.12 -31.52 31.76
CA LEU A 370 1.15 -31.48 30.30
C LEU A 370 1.72 -32.76 29.70
N SER A 371 2.78 -33.31 30.30
CA SER A 371 3.37 -34.58 29.88
C SER A 371 2.50 -35.79 30.19
N ALA A 372 1.81 -35.82 31.34
CA ALA A 372 0.84 -36.86 31.64
C ALA A 372 -0.33 -36.90 30.62
N LEU A 373 -0.61 -35.78 29.96
CA LEU A 373 -1.62 -35.65 28.91
C LEU A 373 -1.06 -35.81 27.49
N GLY A 374 0.25 -36.04 27.33
CA GLY A 374 0.91 -36.22 26.03
C GLY A 374 0.91 -34.97 25.13
N LEU A 375 0.77 -33.78 25.72
CA LEU A 375 0.64 -32.52 24.97
C LEU A 375 1.95 -32.02 24.37
N GLU A 376 3.08 -32.62 24.74
CA GLU A 376 4.38 -32.39 24.12
C GLU A 376 4.42 -32.66 22.60
N ASN A 377 3.48 -33.45 22.09
CA ASN A 377 3.36 -33.73 20.64
C ASN A 377 2.71 -32.58 19.86
N VAL A 378 2.00 -31.69 20.55
CA VAL A 378 1.19 -30.63 19.95
C VAL A 378 1.71 -29.24 20.35
N ILE A 379 2.39 -29.16 21.48
CA ILE A 379 2.89 -27.93 22.09
C ILE A 379 4.36 -28.11 22.44
N THR A 380 5.23 -27.30 21.84
CA THR A 380 6.67 -27.38 22.11
C THR A 380 6.99 -26.64 23.41
N ILE A 381 7.64 -27.32 24.36
CA ILE A 381 8.09 -26.69 25.61
C ILE A 381 9.57 -26.30 25.45
N LEU A 382 9.86 -25.01 25.53
CA LEU A 382 11.21 -24.44 25.51
C LEU A 382 11.72 -24.41 26.96
N SER A 383 12.63 -25.31 27.30
CA SER A 383 13.18 -25.46 28.64
C SER A 383 14.06 -24.25 29.01
N ASN A 384 13.69 -23.50 30.06
CA ASN A 384 14.46 -22.44 30.76
C ASN A 384 15.50 -21.65 29.94
N ASP A 385 15.15 -21.26 28.72
CA ASP A 385 16.00 -20.43 27.87
C ASP A 385 15.94 -18.97 28.33
N LYS A 386 17.10 -18.35 28.59
CA LYS A 386 17.18 -16.93 28.94
C LYS A 386 16.88 -15.99 27.75
N ASP A 387 16.89 -16.51 26.52
CA ASP A 387 16.67 -15.77 25.28
C ASP A 387 15.58 -16.40 24.38
N VAL A 388 14.34 -16.35 24.86
CA VAL A 388 13.18 -16.87 24.14
C VAL A 388 12.91 -16.10 22.85
N GLU A 389 13.17 -14.80 22.82
CA GLU A 389 12.99 -13.97 21.63
C GLU A 389 13.96 -14.40 20.51
N GLY A 390 15.24 -14.62 20.84
CA GLY A 390 16.23 -15.16 19.91
C GLY A 390 15.85 -16.54 19.40
N ARG A 391 15.40 -17.45 20.28
CA ARG A 391 15.01 -18.81 19.90
C ARG A 391 13.80 -18.85 18.96
N LEU A 392 12.78 -18.03 19.23
CA LEU A 392 11.62 -17.90 18.34
C LEU A 392 12.02 -17.33 16.98
N ALA A 393 12.96 -16.39 16.94
CA ALA A 393 13.48 -15.84 15.70
C ALA A 393 14.25 -16.89 14.89
N GLU A 394 15.06 -17.74 15.54
CA GLU A 394 15.74 -18.87 14.90
C GLU A 394 14.74 -19.86 14.29
N ILE A 395 13.73 -20.27 15.05
CA ILE A 395 12.71 -21.23 14.60
C ILE A 395 11.92 -20.65 13.42
N ALA A 396 11.48 -19.39 13.53
CA ALA A 396 10.77 -18.69 12.45
C ALA A 396 11.63 -18.55 11.18
N ASN A 397 12.95 -18.37 11.33
CA ASN A 397 13.88 -18.30 10.21
C ASN A 397 14.17 -19.67 9.59
N LYS A 398 14.21 -20.74 10.39
CA LYS A 398 14.41 -22.12 9.91
C LYS A 398 13.21 -22.58 9.08
N ARG A 399 11.98 -22.37 9.58
CA ARG A 399 10.72 -22.67 8.88
C ARG A 399 10.45 -21.82 7.62
N LYS A 400 11.18 -20.72 7.41
CA LYS A 400 11.15 -19.97 6.13
C LYS A 400 12.01 -20.59 5.04
N LYS A 401 12.93 -21.49 5.40
CA LYS A 401 13.86 -22.15 4.48
C LYS A 401 13.37 -23.55 4.06
N GLU A 402 12.48 -24.14 4.84
CA GLU A 402 11.70 -25.35 4.56
C GLU A 402 10.41 -24.97 3.82
#